data_AF-A0A268ADM1-F1
#
_entry.id   AF-A0A268ADM1-F1
#
_cell.length_a   1.000
_cell.length_b   1.000
_cell.length_c   1.000
_cell.angle_alpha   90.00
_cell.angle_beta   90.00
_cell.angle_gamma   90.00
#
_symmetry.space_group_name_H-M   'P 1'
#
loop_
_entity.id
_entity.type
_entity.pdbx_description
1 polymer ?
#
loop_
_entity_poly.entity_id
_entity_poly.type
_entity_poly.pdbx_seq_one_letter_code
_entity_poly.pdbx_strand_id
1 'polypeptide(L)'
;MKQVIQGFATALLLAGACMLAIHYTGTPKTEETATASVAVKTVKSSVDEMKKELEENDYHVLSNQEYDELKETQKKAPEKPNKEEQKTFTLKLESGMTSEDVASALEKADIIEDASAFRTYLDITEASESLQVGTYHVSSDMKYEGIAKLMTK
;
A
#
# COMPACT_ATOMS: atom_id res chain seq x y z
N MET A 1 4.09 -4.23 61.45
CA MET A 1 3.91 -5.32 60.45
C MET A 1 2.63 -6.14 60.63
N LYS A 2 2.08 -6.29 61.84
CA LYS A 2 0.86 -7.08 62.08
C LYS A 2 -0.39 -6.56 61.34
N GLN A 3 -0.54 -5.24 61.20
CA GLN A 3 -1.72 -4.63 60.56
C GLN A 3 -1.71 -4.71 59.02
N VAL A 4 -0.54 -4.69 58.38
CA VAL A 4 -0.43 -4.87 56.93
C VAL A 4 -0.70 -6.32 56.51
N ILE A 5 -0.29 -7.29 57.35
CA ILE A 5 -0.59 -8.71 57.15
C ILE A 5 -2.09 -8.97 57.33
N GLN A 6 -2.73 -8.31 58.30
CA GLN A 6 -4.17 -8.40 58.50
C GLN A 6 -4.97 -7.76 57.35
N GLY A 7 -4.54 -6.60 56.84
CA GLY A 7 -5.17 -5.96 55.68
C GLY A 7 -5.07 -6.79 54.40
N PHE A 8 -3.94 -7.48 54.19
CA PHE A 8 -3.78 -8.37 53.05
C PHE A 8 -4.69 -9.62 53.15
N ALA A 9 -4.80 -10.20 54.34
CA ALA A 9 -5.66 -11.36 54.57
C ALA A 9 -7.14 -11.04 54.39
N THR A 10 -7.62 -9.87 54.87
CA THR A 10 -9.01 -9.47 54.70
C THR A 10 -9.34 -9.11 53.25
N ALA A 11 -8.40 -8.52 52.51
CA ALA A 11 -8.57 -8.24 51.08
C ALA A 11 -8.69 -9.54 50.24
N LEU A 12 -7.87 -10.55 50.54
CA LEU A 12 -7.95 -11.86 49.89
C LEU A 12 -9.28 -12.57 50.17
N LEU A 13 -9.76 -12.49 51.41
CA LEU A 13 -11.04 -13.10 51.80
C LEU A 13 -12.22 -12.39 51.09
N LEU A 14 -12.20 -11.06 51.03
CA LEU A 14 -13.21 -10.27 50.34
C LEU A 14 -13.25 -10.60 48.84
N ALA A 15 -12.09 -10.70 48.18
CA ALA A 15 -11.99 -11.07 46.77
C ALA A 15 -12.56 -12.47 46.50
N GLY A 16 -12.24 -13.44 47.36
CA GLY A 16 -12.78 -14.81 47.26
C GLY A 16 -14.30 -14.87 47.44
N ALA A 17 -14.84 -14.11 48.40
CA ALA A 17 -16.28 -14.01 48.61
C ALA A 17 -17.00 -13.36 47.42
N CYS A 18 -16.41 -12.32 46.81
CA CYS A 18 -16.93 -11.71 45.60
C CYS A 18 -16.95 -12.69 44.41
N MET A 19 -15.87 -13.45 44.19
CA MET A 19 -15.83 -14.47 43.13
C MET A 19 -16.88 -15.57 43.35
N LEU A 20 -17.07 -16.04 44.58
CA LEU A 20 -18.09 -17.04 44.94
C LEU A 20 -19.51 -16.52 44.71
N ALA A 21 -19.77 -15.26 45.09
CA ALA A 21 -21.06 -14.61 44.86
C ALA A 21 -21.36 -14.49 43.35
N ILE A 22 -20.39 -14.01 42.55
CA ILE A 22 -20.52 -13.92 41.09
C ILE A 22 -20.76 -15.30 40.46
N HIS A 23 -20.08 -16.34 40.96
CA HIS A 23 -20.25 -17.71 40.47
C HIS A 23 -21.65 -18.28 40.78
N TYR A 24 -22.26 -17.88 41.89
CA TYR A 24 -23.56 -18.40 42.32
C TYR A 24 -24.76 -17.60 41.80
N THR A 25 -24.63 -16.29 41.56
CA THR A 25 -25.76 -15.41 41.17
C THR A 25 -25.83 -15.04 39.69
N GLY A 26 -24.82 -15.35 38.88
CA GLY A 26 -24.96 -15.41 37.42
C GLY A 26 -24.21 -14.34 36.61
N THR A 27 -23.74 -14.82 35.45
CA THR A 27 -23.23 -14.16 34.23
C THR A 27 -22.20 -13.04 34.37
N PRO A 28 -21.00 -13.18 33.75
CA PRO A 28 -19.97 -12.16 33.83
C PRO A 28 -20.37 -10.93 33.01
N LYS A 29 -20.50 -9.78 33.69
CA LYS A 29 -20.42 -8.47 33.05
C LYS A 29 -19.26 -7.71 33.69
N THR A 30 -18.12 -7.72 33.00
CA THR A 30 -16.96 -6.88 33.28
C THR A 30 -16.60 -6.18 31.98
N GLU A 31 -16.71 -4.85 31.95
CA GLU A 31 -16.21 -4.04 30.85
C GLU A 31 -14.73 -3.68 31.07
N GLU A 32 -13.97 -4.04 30.04
CA GLU A 32 -12.66 -3.60 29.52
C GLU A 32 -11.51 -3.17 30.44
N THR A 33 -10.42 -3.92 30.34
CA THR A 33 -9.09 -3.36 30.08
C THR A 33 -8.39 -4.26 29.06
N ALA A 34 -7.88 -3.64 28.00
CA ALA A 34 -7.39 -4.27 26.78
C ALA A 34 -6.16 -5.18 26.99
N THR A 35 -6.20 -6.39 26.42
CA THR A 35 -5.16 -6.97 25.55
C THR A 35 -5.63 -8.31 24.97
N ALA A 36 -5.70 -8.35 23.64
CA ALA A 36 -5.43 -9.51 22.79
C ALA A 36 -6.05 -10.86 23.18
N SER A 37 -7.34 -11.02 22.88
CA SER A 37 -7.84 -12.27 22.30
C SER A 37 -9.07 -11.90 21.50
N VAL A 38 -8.84 -11.51 20.25
CA VAL A 38 -9.90 -11.49 19.24
C VAL A 38 -10.32 -12.93 19.10
N ALA A 39 -11.35 -13.32 19.85
CA ALA A 39 -12.17 -14.45 19.49
C ALA A 39 -12.60 -14.17 18.05
N VAL A 40 -11.95 -14.86 17.10
CA VAL A 40 -12.41 -14.94 15.72
C VAL A 40 -13.77 -15.60 15.81
N LYS A 41 -14.78 -14.75 15.99
CA LYS A 41 -16.14 -15.03 15.61
C LYS A 41 -16.02 -15.26 14.12
N THR A 42 -15.86 -16.52 13.73
CA THR A 42 -16.16 -16.98 12.37
C THR A 42 -17.66 -16.78 12.21
N VAL A 43 -18.05 -15.50 12.05
CA VAL A 43 -19.26 -15.14 11.37
C VAL A 43 -19.03 -15.73 10.00
N LYS A 44 -19.71 -16.84 9.74
CA LYS A 44 -19.93 -17.36 8.41
C LYS A 44 -20.85 -16.32 7.73
N SER A 45 -20.35 -15.09 7.55
CA SER A 45 -21.03 -14.07 6.79
C SER A 45 -21.28 -14.70 5.45
N SER A 46 -22.53 -14.66 5.00
CA SER A 46 -22.83 -15.17 3.65
C SER A 46 -21.89 -14.46 2.68
N VAL A 47 -21.47 -15.15 1.62
CA VAL A 47 -20.64 -14.55 0.56
C VAL A 47 -21.25 -13.22 0.09
N ASP A 48 -22.57 -13.08 0.17
CA ASP A 48 -23.33 -11.86 -0.14
C ASP A 48 -23.10 -10.70 0.84
N GLU A 49 -22.96 -10.98 2.13
CA GLU A 49 -22.68 -9.94 3.13
C GLU A 49 -21.25 -9.39 2.98
N MET A 50 -20.29 -10.28 2.68
CA MET A 50 -18.93 -9.86 2.35
C MET A 50 -18.89 -9.01 1.09
N LYS A 51 -19.59 -9.41 0.01
CA LYS A 51 -19.66 -8.62 -1.23
C LYS A 51 -20.19 -7.21 -0.98
N LYS A 52 -21.27 -7.11 -0.19
CA LYS A 52 -21.90 -5.83 0.13
C LYS A 52 -20.96 -4.91 0.92
N GLU A 53 -20.22 -5.44 1.88
CA GLU A 53 -19.25 -4.65 2.65
C GLU A 53 -18.10 -4.14 1.76
N LEU A 54 -17.62 -4.95 0.81
CA LEU A 54 -16.62 -4.52 -0.16
C LEU A 54 -17.17 -3.41 -1.08
N GLU A 55 -18.40 -3.55 -1.58
CA GLU A 55 -19.05 -2.54 -2.43
C GLU A 55 -19.31 -1.22 -1.68
N GLU A 56 -19.67 -1.28 -0.40
CA GLU A 56 -19.84 -0.09 0.45
C GLU A 56 -18.52 0.65 0.73
N ASN A 57 -17.38 -0.02 0.60
CA ASN A 57 -16.04 0.57 0.73
C ASN A 57 -15.40 0.92 -0.63
N ASP A 58 -16.21 1.11 -1.67
CA ASP A 58 -15.79 1.45 -3.04
C ASP A 58 -14.89 0.38 -3.73
N TYR A 59 -14.91 -0.87 -3.25
CA TYR A 59 -14.24 -1.99 -3.94
C TYR A 59 -15.19 -2.68 -4.92
N HIS A 60 -14.71 -2.93 -6.14
CA HIS A 60 -15.47 -3.65 -7.15
C HIS A 60 -15.20 -5.16 -7.08
N VAL A 61 -16.23 -5.96 -6.80
CA VAL A 61 -16.10 -7.42 -6.68
C VAL A 61 -16.47 -8.09 -8.00
N LEU A 62 -15.48 -8.68 -8.66
CA LEU A 62 -15.67 -9.44 -9.89
C LEU A 62 -15.75 -10.94 -9.59
N SER A 63 -16.65 -11.65 -10.26
CA SER A 63 -16.58 -13.11 -10.29
C SER A 63 -15.43 -13.58 -11.18
N ASN A 64 -14.96 -14.81 -10.96
CA ASN A 64 -13.88 -15.39 -11.79
C ASN A 64 -14.26 -15.42 -13.28
N GLN A 65 -15.55 -15.61 -13.61
CA GLN A 65 -16.02 -15.60 -14.99
C GLN A 65 -15.97 -14.18 -15.59
N GLU A 66 -16.41 -13.16 -14.86
CA GLU A 66 -16.32 -11.76 -15.29
C GLU A 66 -14.86 -11.30 -15.41
N TYR A 67 -13.98 -11.78 -14.52
CA TYR A 67 -12.54 -11.52 -14.59
C TYR A 67 -11.91 -12.15 -15.84
N ASP A 68 -12.25 -13.40 -16.16
CA ASP A 68 -11.77 -14.08 -17.37
C ASP A 68 -12.33 -13.43 -18.65
N GLU A 69 -13.58 -12.97 -18.64
CA GLU A 69 -14.19 -12.23 -19.74
C GLU A 69 -13.53 -10.85 -19.93
N LEU A 70 -13.23 -10.11 -18.85
CA LEU A 70 -12.46 -8.86 -18.92
C LEU A 70 -11.05 -9.09 -19.46
N LYS A 71 -10.39 -10.17 -19.03
CA LYS A 71 -9.06 -10.55 -19.48
C LYS A 71 -9.03 -10.96 -20.95
N GLU A 72 -10.04 -11.69 -21.41
CA GLU A 72 -10.20 -12.06 -22.82
C GLU A 72 -10.62 -10.84 -23.67
N THR A 73 -11.40 -9.92 -23.12
CA THR A 73 -11.76 -8.65 -23.78
C THR A 73 -10.55 -7.72 -23.89
N GLN A 74 -9.63 -7.73 -22.92
CA GLN A 74 -8.34 -7.05 -23.01
C GLN A 74 -7.42 -7.67 -24.08
N LYS A 75 -7.50 -9.00 -24.29
CA LYS A 75 -6.76 -9.71 -25.35
C LYS A 75 -7.38 -9.63 -26.75
N LYS A 76 -8.70 -9.39 -26.84
CA LYS A 76 -9.47 -9.33 -28.10
C LYS A 76 -9.95 -7.95 -28.48
N ALA A 77 -9.67 -6.92 -27.68
CA ALA A 77 -9.72 -5.56 -28.19
C ALA A 77 -8.81 -5.51 -29.42
N PRO A 78 -9.31 -5.10 -30.60
CA PRO A 78 -8.37 -4.71 -31.64
C PRO A 78 -7.47 -3.66 -31.00
N GLU A 79 -6.16 -3.79 -31.19
CA GLU A 79 -5.26 -2.63 -31.10
C GLU A 79 -5.93 -1.53 -31.92
N LYS A 80 -6.69 -0.67 -31.25
CA LYS A 80 -6.78 0.70 -31.70
C LYS A 80 -5.32 1.09 -31.78
N PRO A 81 -4.82 1.56 -32.92
CA PRO A 81 -3.62 2.37 -32.87
C PRO A 81 -4.06 3.60 -32.09
N ASN A 82 -3.97 3.55 -30.76
CA ASN A 82 -3.64 4.73 -30.02
C ASN A 82 -2.22 5.03 -30.49
N LYS A 83 -2.14 5.69 -31.65
CA LYS A 83 -1.08 6.66 -31.88
C LYS A 83 -1.27 7.72 -30.81
N GLU A 84 -0.98 7.38 -29.56
CA GLU A 84 -0.17 8.27 -28.77
C GLU A 84 1.05 8.48 -29.66
N GLU A 85 1.07 9.63 -30.32
CA GLU A 85 2.20 10.06 -31.09
C GLU A 85 3.41 9.86 -30.18
N GLN A 86 4.25 8.87 -30.49
CA GLN A 86 5.43 8.56 -29.70
C GLN A 86 6.22 9.86 -29.58
N LYS A 87 6.14 10.49 -28.41
CA LYS A 87 6.82 11.76 -28.17
C LYS A 87 8.26 11.39 -27.99
N THR A 88 9.06 11.83 -28.95
CA THR A 88 10.51 11.72 -28.89
C THR A 88 11.04 13.07 -28.44
N PHE A 89 11.94 13.04 -27.46
CA PHE A 89 12.57 14.24 -26.93
C PHE A 89 14.08 14.03 -26.87
N THR A 90 14.80 15.06 -27.28
CA THR A 90 16.25 15.09 -27.19
C THR A 90 16.62 15.79 -25.89
N LEU A 91 16.96 14.99 -24.88
CA LEU A 91 17.39 15.49 -23.59
C LEU A 91 18.90 15.80 -23.62
N LYS A 92 19.27 17.02 -23.25
CA LYS A 92 20.67 17.45 -23.11
C LYS A 92 21.02 17.55 -21.63
N LEU A 93 22.00 16.75 -21.20
CA LEU A 93 22.54 16.79 -19.84
C LEU A 93 23.81 17.63 -19.80
N GLU A 94 23.80 18.65 -18.95
CA GLU A 94 24.93 19.56 -18.74
C GLU A 94 25.50 19.39 -17.32
N SER A 95 26.78 19.74 -17.15
CA SER A 95 27.43 19.65 -15.85
C SER A 95 26.78 20.64 -14.87
N GLY A 96 26.36 20.14 -13.71
CA GLY A 96 25.64 20.91 -12.71
C GLY A 96 24.13 20.70 -12.69
N MET A 97 23.56 19.96 -13.66
CA MET A 97 22.19 19.46 -13.56
C MET A 97 22.08 18.37 -12.49
N THR A 98 21.03 18.45 -11.68
CA THR A 98 20.69 17.43 -10.68
C THR A 98 19.73 16.39 -11.25
N SER A 99 19.55 15.26 -10.54
CA SER A 99 18.54 14.25 -10.89
C SER A 99 17.12 14.82 -10.93
N GLU A 100 16.84 15.84 -10.11
CA GLU A 100 15.57 16.59 -10.12
C GLU A 100 15.38 17.40 -11.41
N ASP A 101 16.43 18.09 -11.87
CA ASP A 101 16.37 18.89 -13.10
C ASP A 101 16.12 17.99 -14.31
N VAL A 102 16.75 16.82 -14.32
CA VAL A 102 16.57 15.80 -15.35
C VAL A 102 15.15 15.26 -15.36
N ALA A 103 14.63 14.86 -14.19
CA ALA A 103 13.26 14.36 -14.07
C ALA A 103 12.22 15.40 -14.49
N SER A 104 12.39 16.64 -14.03
CA SER A 104 11.53 17.77 -14.38
C SER A 104 11.55 18.07 -15.88
N ALA A 105 12.71 17.94 -16.55
CA ALA A 105 12.81 18.17 -17.99
C ALA A 105 12.06 17.09 -18.79
N LEU A 106 12.11 15.84 -18.34
CA LEU A 106 11.40 14.72 -18.96
C LEU A 106 9.89 14.82 -18.78
N GLU A 107 9.43 15.25 -17.61
CA GLU A 107 8.00 15.46 -17.32
C GLU A 107 7.43 16.63 -18.13
N LYS A 108 8.16 17.75 -18.20
CA LYS A 108 7.77 18.89 -19.05
C LYS A 108 7.70 18.55 -20.54
N ALA A 109 8.52 17.60 -20.98
CA ALA A 109 8.52 17.08 -22.33
C ALA A 109 7.44 16.00 -22.56
N ASP A 110 6.66 15.66 -21.53
CA ASP A 110 5.62 14.64 -21.55
C ASP A 110 6.16 13.25 -21.94
N ILE A 111 7.41 12.98 -21.52
CA ILE A 111 8.10 11.69 -21.70
C ILE A 111 7.85 10.76 -20.51
N ILE A 112 7.70 11.34 -19.32
CA ILE A 112 7.34 10.63 -18.09
C ILE A 112 6.14 11.31 -17.44
N GLU A 113 5.31 10.54 -16.74
CA GLU A 113 4.09 11.06 -16.10
C GLU A 113 4.38 11.77 -14.76
N ASP A 114 5.42 11.34 -14.04
CA ASP A 114 5.75 11.82 -12.70
C ASP A 114 7.27 11.95 -12.51
N ALA A 115 7.74 13.19 -12.39
CA ALA A 115 9.14 13.51 -12.12
C ALA A 115 9.62 12.97 -10.75
N SER A 116 8.77 12.99 -9.72
CA SER A 116 9.11 12.52 -8.38
C SER A 116 9.33 11.00 -8.37
N ALA A 117 8.49 10.26 -9.10
CA ALA A 117 8.64 8.82 -9.26
C ALA A 117 9.95 8.46 -9.97
N PHE A 118 10.29 9.17 -11.05
CA PHE A 118 11.54 8.95 -11.77
C PHE A 118 12.78 9.33 -10.96
N ARG A 119 12.74 10.43 -10.20
CA ARG A 119 13.82 10.78 -9.28
C ARG A 119 14.03 9.73 -8.20
N THR A 120 12.95 9.26 -7.57
CA THR A 120 13.01 8.20 -6.57
C THR A 120 13.64 6.95 -7.16
N TYR A 121 13.29 6.62 -8.40
CA TYR A 121 13.93 5.52 -9.13
C TYR A 121 15.44 5.75 -9.31
N LEU A 122 15.87 6.94 -9.73
CA LEU A 122 17.29 7.27 -9.89
C LEU A 122 18.08 7.22 -8.57
N ASP A 123 17.46 7.64 -7.46
CA ASP A 123 18.09 7.63 -6.14
C ASP A 123 18.21 6.21 -5.58
N ILE A 124 17.17 5.37 -5.71
CA ILE A 124 17.18 3.98 -5.24
C ILE A 124 18.17 3.12 -6.05
N THR A 125 18.32 3.42 -7.35
CA THR A 125 19.20 2.66 -8.25
C THR A 125 20.64 3.18 -8.28
N GLU A 126 20.98 4.20 -7.47
CA GLU A 126 22.25 4.93 -7.51
C GLU A 126 22.60 5.49 -8.91
N ALA A 127 21.61 5.51 -9.81
CA ALA A 127 21.74 6.01 -11.16
C ALA A 127 21.91 7.53 -11.17
N SER A 128 21.41 8.23 -10.13
CA SER A 128 21.58 9.67 -9.96
C SER A 128 23.05 10.11 -9.88
N GLU A 129 23.93 9.29 -9.29
CA GLU A 129 25.37 9.56 -9.22
C GLU A 129 26.13 9.17 -10.50
N SER A 130 25.53 8.30 -11.31
CA SER A 130 26.14 7.75 -12.53
C SER A 130 25.74 8.50 -13.80
N LEU A 131 24.94 9.57 -13.69
CA LEU A 131 24.48 10.36 -14.82
C LEU A 131 25.65 11.03 -15.55
N GLN A 132 25.70 10.85 -16.86
CA GLN A 132 26.74 11.44 -17.71
C GLN A 132 26.21 12.63 -18.51
N VAL A 133 27.07 13.63 -18.65
CA VAL A 133 26.82 14.78 -19.53
C VAL A 133 26.80 14.30 -20.98
N GLY A 134 25.82 14.76 -21.75
CA GLY A 134 25.59 14.22 -23.09
C GLY A 134 24.28 14.66 -23.70
N THR A 135 23.94 14.04 -24.83
CA THR A 135 22.68 14.27 -25.53
C THR A 135 22.05 12.91 -25.83
N TYR A 136 20.84 12.73 -25.33
CA TYR A 136 20.14 11.46 -25.30
C TYR A 136 18.79 11.58 -25.98
N HIS A 137 18.43 10.58 -26.77
CA HIS A 137 17.12 10.51 -27.42
C HIS A 137 16.25 9.58 -26.60
N VAL A 138 15.24 10.15 -25.96
CA VAL A 138 14.29 9.43 -25.11
C VAL A 138 12.92 9.51 -25.75
N SER A 139 12.08 8.53 -25.43
CA SER A 139 10.72 8.47 -25.95
C SER A 139 9.74 8.01 -24.88
N SER A 140 8.49 8.43 -24.99
CA SER A 140 7.42 8.19 -23.99
C SER A 140 7.08 6.71 -23.78
N ASP A 141 7.49 5.84 -24.70
CA ASP A 141 7.37 4.38 -24.62
C ASP A 141 8.53 3.71 -23.86
N MET A 142 9.59 4.44 -23.52
CA MET A 142 10.70 3.91 -22.73
C MET A 142 10.32 3.81 -21.25
N LYS A 143 10.65 2.66 -20.63
CA LYS A 143 10.56 2.51 -19.17
C LYS A 143 11.65 3.33 -18.47
N TYR A 144 11.42 3.66 -17.20
CA TYR A 144 12.38 4.39 -16.35
C TYR A 144 13.79 3.78 -16.35
N GLU A 145 13.88 2.45 -16.34
CA GLU A 145 15.17 1.74 -16.47
C GLU A 145 15.88 2.02 -17.79
N GLY A 146 15.13 2.02 -18.90
CA GLY A 146 15.69 2.28 -20.22
C GLY A 146 16.21 3.72 -20.35
N ILE A 147 15.45 4.68 -19.81
CA ILE A 147 15.83 6.09 -19.79
C ILE A 147 17.09 6.28 -18.94
N ALA A 148 17.11 5.77 -17.70
CA ALA A 148 18.24 5.90 -16.81
C ALA A 148 19.50 5.25 -17.40
N LYS A 149 19.39 4.04 -17.94
CA LYS A 149 20.51 3.31 -18.53
C LYS A 149 21.08 3.97 -19.78
N LEU A 150 20.27 4.74 -20.52
CA LEU A 150 20.74 5.52 -21.65
C LEU A 150 21.71 6.62 -21.19
N MET A 151 21.51 7.12 -19.98
CA MET A 151 22.16 8.30 -19.41
C MET A 151 23.25 7.96 -18.38
N THR A 152 23.37 6.70 -17.99
CA THR A 152 24.37 6.18 -17.04
C THR A 152 25.40 5.28 -17.73
N LYS A 153 26.51 5.00 -17.06
CA LYS A 153 27.60 4.14 -17.57
C LYS A 153 28.09 3.15 -16.54
#